data_AF-A0A7G2JZZ1-F1
#
_entry.id   AF-A0A7G2JZZ1-F1
#
_cell.length_a   1.000
_cell.length_b   1.000
_cell.length_c   1.000
_cell.angle_alpha   90.00
_cell.angle_beta   90.00
_cell.angle_gamma   90.00
#
_symmetry.space_group_name_H-M   'P 1'
#
loop_
_entity.id
_entity.type
_entity.pdbx_description
1 polymer ?
#
loop_
_entity_poly.entity_id
_entity_poly.type
_entity_poly.pdbx_seq_one_letter_code
_entity_poly.pdbx_strand_id
1 'polypeptide(L)'
;MQAIFAEWKNTELDSYLIDITTDILGYKDASGEPLVEKILDTAGQKGTGKWTGINALDFGIPLTLITESVFARCVSSFKDQRVAANQ
;
A
#
# COMPACT_ATOMS: atom_id res chain seq x y z
N MET A 1 -15.37 -5.46 0.94
CA MET A 1 -14.47 -4.31 1.15
C MET A 1 -14.81 -3.14 0.21
N GLN A 2 -15.02 -3.36 -1.09
CA GLN A 2 -15.41 -2.29 -2.04
C GLN A 2 -16.54 -1.38 -1.53
N ALA A 3 -17.66 -1.95 -1.08
CA ALA A 3 -18.80 -1.18 -0.58
C ALA A 3 -18.45 -0.22 0.58
N ILE A 4 -17.52 -0.64 1.46
CA ILE A 4 -17.06 0.18 2.59
C ILE A 4 -16.26 1.38 2.09
N PHE A 5 -15.35 1.18 1.13
CA PHE A 5 -14.60 2.29 0.53
C PHE A 5 -15.51 3.24 -0.28
N ALA A 6 -16.54 2.71 -0.92
CA ALA A 6 -17.56 3.52 -1.60
C ALA A 6 -18.37 4.37 -0.60
N GLU A 7 -18.63 3.87 0.60
CA GLU A 7 -19.26 4.65 1.68
C GLU A 7 -18.30 5.75 2.20
N TRP A 8 -17.03 5.43 2.41
CA TRP A 8 -16.00 6.38 2.89
C TRP A 8 -15.78 7.57 1.95
N LYS A 9 -16.02 7.39 0.65
CA LYS A 9 -16.02 8.51 -0.31
C LYS A 9 -16.98 9.63 0.10
N ASN A 10 -18.06 9.32 0.81
CA ASN A 10 -19.07 10.31 1.21
C ASN A 10 -18.81 10.92 2.60
N THR A 11 -17.59 10.77 3.12
CA THR A 11 -17.18 11.30 4.43
C THR A 11 -15.96 12.23 4.28
N GLU A 12 -15.28 12.56 5.38
CA GLU A 12 -14.01 13.29 5.40
C GLU A 12 -12.85 12.58 4.65
N LEU A 13 -13.05 11.33 4.25
CA LEU A 13 -12.05 10.54 3.52
C LEU A 13 -12.14 10.72 2.00
N ASP A 14 -13.06 11.54 1.49
CA ASP A 14 -13.20 11.84 0.05
C ASP A 14 -11.86 12.30 -0.55
N SER A 15 -11.25 11.41 -1.34
CA SER A 15 -9.91 11.62 -1.89
C SER A 15 -9.65 10.71 -3.07
N TYR A 16 -8.75 11.14 -3.94
CA TYR A 16 -8.36 10.38 -5.12
C TYR A 16 -7.88 8.95 -4.81
N LEU A 17 -7.17 8.74 -3.69
CA LEU A 17 -6.68 7.41 -3.31
C LEU A 17 -7.81 6.49 -2.84
N ILE A 18 -8.87 7.02 -2.21
CA ILE A 18 -10.08 6.26 -1.86
C ILE A 18 -10.85 5.87 -3.12
N ASP A 19 -10.96 6.78 -4.09
CA ASP A 19 -11.63 6.52 -5.37
C ASP A 19 -10.99 5.35 -6.12
N ILE A 20 -9.69 5.43 -6.40
CA ILE A 20 -9.02 4.36 -7.15
C ILE A 20 -8.99 3.04 -6.37
N THR A 21 -8.97 3.09 -5.03
CA THR A 21 -9.01 1.89 -4.20
C THR A 21 -10.37 1.20 -4.31
N THR A 22 -11.46 1.97 -4.34
CA THR A 22 -12.82 1.46 -4.57
C THR A 22 -12.90 0.77 -5.93
N ASP A 23 -12.37 1.40 -6.98
CA ASP A 23 -12.38 0.85 -8.34
C ASP A 23 -11.54 -0.44 -8.43
N ILE A 24 -10.34 -0.45 -7.84
CA ILE A 24 -9.46 -1.63 -7.81
C ILE A 24 -10.12 -2.81 -7.09
N LEU A 25 -10.78 -2.57 -5.96
CA LEU A 25 -11.48 -3.61 -5.20
C LEU A 25 -12.70 -4.18 -5.93
N GLY A 26 -13.29 -3.40 -6.85
CA GLY A 26 -14.41 -3.84 -7.70
C GLY A 26 -13.98 -4.51 -9.01
N TYR A 27 -12.70 -4.38 -9.39
CA TYR A 27 -12.21 -4.87 -10.68
C TYR A 27 -12.02 -6.39 -10.69
N LYS A 28 -12.63 -7.04 -11.68
CA LYS A 28 -12.53 -8.49 -11.91
C LYS A 28 -11.74 -8.77 -13.19
N ASP A 29 -10.94 -9.83 -13.18
CA ASP A 29 -10.22 -10.30 -14.36
C ASP A 29 -11.13 -11.11 -15.31
N ALA A 30 -10.54 -11.66 -16.38
CA ALA A 30 -11.27 -12.47 -17.37
C ALA A 30 -11.90 -13.76 -16.81
N SER A 31 -11.44 -14.24 -15.65
CA SER A 31 -12.02 -15.39 -14.94
C SER A 31 -13.19 -15.01 -14.02
N GLY A 32 -13.46 -13.71 -13.87
CA GLY A 32 -14.51 -13.19 -12.96
C GLY A 32 -14.08 -13.10 -11.50
N GLU A 33 -12.82 -13.41 -11.20
CA GLU A 33 -12.22 -13.30 -9.87
C GLU A 33 -11.64 -11.90 -9.64
N PRO A 34 -11.58 -11.39 -8.39
CA PRO A 34 -10.98 -10.10 -8.11
C PRO A 34 -9.51 -10.07 -8.51
N LEU A 35 -9.12 -9.15 -9.39
CA LEU A 35 -7.75 -9.10 -9.92
C LEU A 35 -6.72 -8.85 -8.81
N VAL A 36 -7.07 -8.02 -7.83
CA VAL A 36 -6.18 -7.62 -6.74
C VAL A 36 -5.64 -8.81 -5.93
N GLU A 37 -6.42 -9.88 -5.80
CA GLU A 37 -6.03 -11.10 -5.06
C GLU A 37 -4.96 -11.93 -5.78
N LYS A 38 -4.73 -11.65 -7.06
CA LYS A 38 -3.73 -12.33 -7.90
C LYS A 38 -2.44 -11.54 -8.08
N ILE A 39 -2.39 -10.31 -7.57
CA ILE A 39 -1.21 -9.45 -7.67
C ILE A 39 -0.17 -9.90 -6.64
N LEU A 40 1.08 -10.06 -7.08
CA LEU A 40 2.19 -10.35 -6.17
C LEU A 40 2.36 -9.22 -5.16
N ASP A 41 2.32 -9.57 -3.87
CA ASP A 41 2.40 -8.67 -2.71
C ASP A 41 3.83 -8.19 -2.42
N THR A 42 4.52 -7.70 -3.46
CA THR A 42 5.86 -7.10 -3.39
C THR A 42 5.80 -5.67 -3.94
N ALA A 43 5.75 -4.69 -3.04
CA ALA A 43 5.61 -3.29 -3.43
C ALA A 43 6.94 -2.71 -3.96
N GLY A 44 6.93 -2.21 -5.19
CA GLY A 44 8.05 -1.50 -5.77
C GLY A 44 8.23 -0.07 -5.23
N GLN A 45 9.45 0.47 -5.36
CA GLN A 45 9.75 1.86 -5.04
C GLN A 45 10.90 2.41 -5.90
N LYS A 46 10.83 3.70 -6.27
CA LYS A 46 11.87 4.37 -7.08
C LYS A 46 12.82 5.27 -6.28
N GLY A 47 12.63 5.38 -4.96
CA GLY A 47 13.56 6.06 -4.05
C GLY A 47 13.07 7.34 -3.39
N THR A 48 12.09 8.06 -3.96
CA THR A 48 11.62 9.35 -3.43
C THR A 48 11.06 9.25 -1.99
N GLY A 49 10.34 8.18 -1.67
CA GLY A 49 9.87 7.92 -0.30
C GLY A 49 11.03 7.69 0.68
N LYS A 50 12.06 6.95 0.26
CA LYS A 50 13.27 6.71 1.06
C LYS A 50 14.01 8.03 1.35
N TRP A 51 14.16 8.89 0.33
CA TRP A 51 14.80 10.21 0.51
C TRP A 51 14.08 11.07 1.54
N THR A 52 12.75 10.99 1.59
CA THR A 52 11.96 11.74 2.59
C THR A 52 12.26 11.27 4.01
N GLY A 53 12.36 9.96 4.24
CA GLY A 53 12.75 9.40 5.54
C GLY A 53 14.19 9.74 5.93
N ILE A 54 15.13 9.74 4.98
CA ILE A 54 16.52 10.15 5.21
C ILE A 54 16.57 11.63 5.62
N ASN A 55 15.91 12.51 4.87
CA ASN A 55 15.88 13.94 5.20
C ASN A 55 15.27 14.21 6.59
N ALA A 56 14.26 13.42 7.00
CA ALA A 56 13.67 13.55 8.33
C ALA A 56 14.70 13.22 9.44
N LEU A 57 15.54 12.20 9.22
CA LEU A 57 16.65 11.88 10.13
C LEU A 57 17.70 12.98 10.15
N ASP A 58 18.10 13.49 8.98
CA ASP A 58 19.11 14.55 8.86
C ASP A 58 18.68 15.85 9.58
N PHE A 59 17.39 16.18 9.54
CA PHE A 59 16.83 17.34 10.24
C PHE A 59 16.39 17.07 11.69
N GLY A 60 16.48 15.82 12.16
CA GLY A 60 16.02 15.45 13.50
C GLY A 60 14.50 15.61 13.70
N ILE A 61 13.70 15.48 12.63
CA ILE A 61 12.25 15.62 12.65
C ILE A 61 11.60 14.23 12.73
N PRO A 62 10.69 13.98 13.69
CA PRO A 62 10.04 12.68 13.83
C PRO A 62 8.99 12.44 12.74
N LEU A 63 9.40 11.84 11.63
CA LEU A 63 8.53 11.49 10.49
C LEU A 63 8.22 9.98 10.44
N THR A 64 7.62 9.46 11.51
CA THR A 64 7.45 8.02 11.74
C THR A 64 6.58 7.34 10.67
N LEU A 65 5.39 7.86 10.39
CA LEU A 65 4.41 7.20 9.50
C LEU A 65 4.92 7.01 8.07
N ILE A 66 5.55 8.03 7.48
CA ILE A 66 6.09 7.94 6.12
C ILE A 66 7.29 6.99 6.10
N THR A 67 8.12 7.00 7.15
CA THR A 67 9.27 6.10 7.29
C THR A 67 8.81 4.64 7.41
N GLU A 68 7.81 4.36 8.23
CA GLU A 68 7.20 3.03 8.34
C GLU A 68 6.54 2.59 7.04
N SER A 69 5.95 3.51 6.27
CA SER A 69 5.41 3.20 4.95
C SER A 69 6.49 2.75 3.96
N VAL A 70 7.74 3.24 4.09
CA VAL A 70 8.90 2.74 3.32
C VAL A 70 9.33 1.37 3.82
N PHE A 71 9.41 1.17 5.14
CA PHE A 71 9.77 -0.13 5.70
C PHE A 71 8.76 -1.23 5.38
N ALA A 72 7.46 -0.94 5.37
CA ALA A 72 6.43 -1.88 4.94
C ALA A 72 6.66 -2.37 3.50
N ARG A 73 7.10 -1.48 2.58
CA ARG A 73 7.49 -1.88 1.22
C ARG A 73 8.72 -2.78 1.23
N CYS A 74 9.75 -2.45 2.01
CA CYS A 74 10.93 -3.29 2.18
C CYS A 74 10.55 -4.70 2.69
N VAL A 75 9.73 -4.79 3.74
CA VAL A 75 9.23 -6.06 4.29
C VAL A 75 8.43 -6.85 3.24
N SER A 76 7.58 -6.18 2.47
CA SER A 76 6.81 -6.84 1.39
C SER A 76 7.74 -7.50 0.36
N SER A 77 8.89 -6.89 0.07
CA SER A 77 9.88 -7.41 -0.89
C SER A 77 10.60 -8.69 -0.42
N PHE A 78 10.62 -8.96 0.89
CA PHE A 78 11.17 -10.19 1.47
C PHE A 78 10.17 -11.35 1.39
N LYS A 79 9.60 -11.58 0.19
CA LYS A 79 8.50 -12.54 -0.02
C LYS A 79 8.86 -13.96 0.46
N ASP A 80 10.00 -14.49 0.03
CA ASP A 80 10.41 -15.87 0.37
C ASP A 80 10.60 -16.05 1.88
N GLN A 81 11.18 -15.04 2.55
CA GLN A 81 11.36 -15.05 4.00
C GLN A 81 10.02 -15.01 4.73
N ARG A 82 9.06 -14.18 4.28
CA ARG A 82 7.72 -14.12 4.87
C ARG A 82 6.96 -15.43 4.70
N VAL A 83 7.08 -16.08 3.55
CA VAL A 83 6.46 -17.39 3.31
C VAL A 83 7.07 -18.45 4.22
N ALA A 84 8.40 -18.49 4.34
CA ALA A 84 9.09 -19.43 5.24
C ALA A 84 8.73 -19.21 6.73
N ALA A 85 8.52 -17.95 7.15
CA ALA A 85 8.14 -17.62 8.52
C ALA A 85 6.67 -17.94 8.88
N ASN A 86 5.82 -18.19 7.87
CA ASN A 86 4.41 -18.56 8.05
C ASN A 86 4.16 -20.07 8.16
N GLN A 87 5.23 -20.88 8.22
CA GLN A 87 5.20 -22.33 8.40
C GLN A 87 5.47 -22.68 9.87
#